data_AF-A0A8H7XQP4-F1
#
_entry.id   AF-A0A8H7XQP4-F1
#
_cell.length_a   1.000
_cell.length_b   1.000
_cell.length_c   1.000
_cell.angle_alpha   90.00
_cell.angle_beta   90.00
_cell.angle_gamma   90.00
#
_symmetry.space_group_name_H-M   'P 1'
#
loop_
_entity.id
_entity.type
_entity.pdbx_description
1 polymer ?
#
loop_
_entity_poly.entity_id
_entity_poly.type
_entity_poly.pdbx_seq_one_letter_code
_entity_poly.pdbx_strand_id
1 'polypeptide(L)' 'MLWLYDESWPDLIHPFASAIDSPELESPETLTCIKLDSKPKYVRLPEGDKEVYDAYGPDSIEGWHKKHHVFKG' A
#
# COMPACT_ATOMS: atom_id res chain seq x y z
N MET A 1 12.80 8.46 1.79
CA MET A 1 13.23 7.27 1.02
C MET A 1 12.44 7.30 -0.27
N LEU A 2 13.07 7.10 -1.44
CA LEU A 2 12.42 7.32 -2.74
C LEU A 2 11.77 6.03 -3.30
N TRP A 3 12.41 4.90 -3.09
CA TRP A 3 11.96 3.59 -3.56
C TRP A 3 12.56 2.48 -2.71
N LEU A 4 12.03 1.26 -2.84
CA LEU A 4 12.52 0.03 -2.23
C LEU A 4 12.98 -0.97 -3.30
N TYR A 5 13.95 -1.79 -2.92
CA TYR A 5 14.50 -2.91 -3.69
C TYR A 5 14.40 -4.19 -2.85
N ASP A 6 14.15 -5.31 -3.53
CA ASP A 6 14.27 -6.66 -2.96
C ASP A 6 14.85 -7.60 -4.02
N GLU A 7 15.88 -8.37 -3.66
CA GLU A 7 16.56 -9.29 -4.59
C GLU A 7 15.67 -10.43 -5.09
N SER A 8 14.58 -10.73 -4.38
CA SER A 8 13.60 -11.74 -4.76
C SER A 8 12.73 -11.29 -5.94
N TRP A 9 12.64 -9.97 -6.18
CA TRP A 9 11.91 -9.37 -7.30
C TRP A 9 12.79 -8.33 -8.02
N PRO A 10 13.89 -8.77 -8.66
CA PRO A 10 14.92 -7.87 -9.18
C PRO A 10 14.42 -6.97 -10.32
N ASP A 11 13.34 -7.37 -10.98
CA ASP A 11 12.71 -6.63 -12.08
C ASP A 11 11.76 -5.52 -11.60
N LEU A 12 11.49 -5.43 -10.29
CA LEU A 12 10.54 -4.46 -9.72
C LEU A 12 11.26 -3.34 -8.97
N ILE A 13 10.79 -2.11 -9.19
CA ILE A 13 11.09 -0.95 -8.35
C ILE A 13 9.80 -0.55 -7.65
N HIS A 14 9.86 -0.41 -6.33
CA HIS A 14 8.69 -0.04 -5.53
C HIS A 14 8.84 1.40 -5.01
N PRO A 15 8.42 2.42 -5.79
CA PRO A 15 8.48 3.81 -5.34
C PRO A 15 7.54 4.04 -4.15
N PHE A 16 7.97 4.90 -3.23
CA PHE A 16 7.05 5.41 -2.20
C PHE A 16 6.10 6.43 -2.85
N ALA A 17 4.82 6.41 -2.45
CA ALA A 17 3.83 7.38 -2.94
C ALA A 17 4.29 8.84 -2.72
N SER A 18 4.98 9.12 -1.61
CA SER A 18 5.55 10.44 -1.31
C SER A 18 6.68 10.89 -2.24
N ALA A 19 7.15 10.03 -3.13
CA ALA A 19 8.18 10.34 -4.12
C ALA A 19 7.59 10.57 -5.53
N ILE A 20 6.26 10.57 -5.66
CA ILE A 20 5.56 10.78 -6.93
C ILE A 20 4.93 12.19 -6.91
N ASP A 21 5.52 13.10 -7.68
CA ASP A 21 5.06 14.50 -7.75
C ASP A 21 4.03 14.74 -8.88
N SER A 22 3.92 13.82 -9.84
CA SER A 22 3.00 13.94 -10.98
C SER A 22 2.73 12.58 -11.64
N PRO A 23 1.46 12.30 -12.05
CA PRO A 23 0.27 13.07 -11.75
C PRO A 23 -0.04 13.07 -10.24
N GLU A 24 -0.91 13.97 -9.80
CA GLU A 24 -1.36 13.98 -8.42
C GLU A 24 -2.00 12.63 -8.06
N LEU A 25 -1.54 12.04 -6.95
CA LEU A 25 -2.05 10.77 -6.48
C LEU A 25 -3.36 10.99 -5.72
N GLU A 26 -4.40 10.30 -6.15
CA GLU A 26 -5.68 10.30 -5.44
C GLU A 26 -5.55 9.55 -4.11
N SER A 27 -6.09 10.14 -3.05
CA SER A 27 -6.17 9.44 -1.76
C SER A 27 -7.26 8.38 -1.81
N PRO A 28 -7.01 7.15 -1.34
CA PRO A 28 -8.04 6.12 -1.33
C PRO A 28 -9.13 6.47 -0.30
N GLU A 29 -10.39 6.15 -0.60
CA GLU A 29 -11.51 6.33 0.34
C GLU A 29 -11.38 5.42 1.57
N THR A 30 -10.82 4.22 1.39
CA THR A 30 -10.58 3.23 2.46
C THR A 30 -9.11 2.86 2.52
N LEU A 31 -8.51 2.98 3.71
CA LEU A 31 -7.11 2.62 3.94
C LEU A 31 -6.95 1.10 4.11
N THR A 32 -5.91 0.53 3.50
CA THR A 32 -5.53 -0.88 3.76
C THR A 32 -4.33 -0.91 4.71
N CYS A 33 -4.55 -1.36 5.95
CA CYS A 33 -3.50 -1.48 6.96
C CYS A 33 -3.07 -2.95 7.10
N ILE A 34 -1.82 -3.24 6.77
CA ILE A 34 -1.23 -4.61 6.82
C ILE A 34 -0.16 -4.73 7.91
N LYS A 35 0.27 -5.96 8.19
CA LYS A 35 1.37 -6.26 9.15
C LYS A 35 1.11 -5.74 10.56
N LEU A 36 -0.14 -5.78 11.00
CA LEU A 36 -0.51 -5.40 12.37
C LEU A 36 0.13 -6.32 13.42
N ASP A 37 0.48 -7.57 13.04
CA ASP A 37 1.23 -8.52 13.85
C ASP A 37 2.62 -8.01 14.27
N SER A 38 3.23 -7.18 13.42
CA SER A 38 4.55 -6.60 13.60
C SER A 38 4.50 -5.18 14.17
N LYS A 39 3.30 -4.61 14.36
CA LYS A 39 3.11 -3.27 14.88
C LYS A 39 3.04 -3.30 16.41
N PRO A 40 3.80 -2.46 17.15
CA PRO A 40 3.63 -2.34 18.60
C PRO A 40 2.19 -1.98 19.00
N LYS A 41 1.69 -2.56 20.09
CA LYS A 41 0.29 -2.41 20.55
C LYS A 41 -0.10 -0.95 20.85
N TYR A 42 0.86 -0.13 21.28
CA TYR A 42 0.61 1.27 21.64
C TYR A 42 0.46 2.21 20.43
N VAL A 43 0.86 1.79 19.23
CA VAL A 43 0.74 2.62 18.01
C VAL A 43 -0.71 2.57 17.54
N ARG A 44 -1.34 3.73 17.38
CA ARG A 44 -2.71 3.83 16.86
C ARG A 44 -2.73 3.67 15.34
N LEU A 45 -3.84 3.16 14.84
CA LEU A 45 -4.13 3.15 13.40
C LEU A 45 -4.60 4.54 12.93
N PRO A 46 -4.46 4.86 11.64
CA PRO A 46 -5.04 6.07 11.07
C PRO A 46 -6.56 6.13 11.25
N GLU A 47 -7.07 7.36 11.34
CA GLU A 47 -8.51 7.65 11.38
C GLU A 47 -9.16 7.41 10.00
N GLY A 48 -10.49 7.29 9.97
CA GLY A 48 -11.25 6.99 8.75
C GLY A 48 -11.48 5.49 8.48
N ASP A 49 -12.13 5.22 7.36
CA ASP A 49 -12.48 3.87 6.93
C ASP A 49 -11.22 3.08 6.56
N LYS A 50 -11.18 1.83 7.03
CA LYS A 50 -10.01 0.98 6.87
C LYS A 50 -10.33 -0.50 6.92
N GLU A 51 -9.59 -1.24 6.11
CA GLU A 51 -9.45 -2.68 6.24
C GLU A 51 -8.13 -2.98 6.97
N VAL A 52 -8.16 -3.96 7.87
CA VAL A 52 -7.03 -4.29 8.75
C VAL A 52 -6.67 -5.77 8.63
N TYR A 53 -5.38 -6.04 8.52
CA TYR A 53 -4.84 -7.39 8.35
C TYR A 53 -3.62 -7.59 9.27
N ASP A 54 -3.60 -8.69 10.01
CA ASP A 54 -2.43 -9.07 10.82
C ASP A 54 -1.21 -9.31 9.94
N ALA A 55 -1.38 -9.94 8.77
CA ALA A 55 -0.33 -10.14 7.77
C ALA A 55 -0.60 -9.28 6.51
N TYR A 56 -0.24 -9.79 5.33
CA TYR A 56 -0.66 -9.20 4.05
C TYR A 56 -2.14 -9.50 3.79
N GLY A 57 -2.84 -8.56 3.12
CA GLY A 57 -4.22 -8.75 2.68
C GLY A 57 -4.36 -9.74 1.52
N PRO A 58 -5.60 -10.03 1.09
CA PRO A 58 -5.87 -11.01 0.03
C PRO A 58 -5.45 -10.52 -1.37
N ASP A 59 -5.42 -9.20 -1.57
CA ASP A 59 -5.14 -8.57 -2.86
C ASP A 59 -3.70 -8.06 -2.92
N SER A 60 -3.02 -8.23 -4.06
CA SER A 60 -1.80 -7.49 -4.37
C SER A 60 -2.13 -6.02 -4.69
N ILE A 61 -1.14 -5.13 -4.71
CA ILE A 61 -1.37 -3.72 -5.10
C ILE A 61 -2.03 -3.66 -6.48
N GLU A 62 -1.51 -4.40 -7.47
CA GLU A 62 -2.11 -4.49 -8.80
C GLU A 62 -3.53 -5.09 -8.77
N GLY A 63 -3.71 -6.19 -8.04
CA GLY A 63 -5.00 -6.88 -7.92
C GLY A 63 -6.08 -5.98 -7.33
N TRP A 64 -5.72 -5.20 -6.31
CA TRP A 64 -6.58 -4.19 -5.71
C TRP A 64 -6.99 -3.13 -6.75
N HIS A 65 -6.03 -2.55 -7.48
CA HIS A 65 -6.36 -1.53 -8.49
C HIS A 65 -7.28 -2.08 -9.59
N LYS A 66 -7.08 -3.35 -10.02
CA LYS A 66 -7.93 -4.01 -11.00
C LYS A 66 -9.35 -4.24 -10.47
N LYS A 67 -9.47 -4.76 -9.24
CA LYS A 67 -10.74 -4.99 -8.54
C LYS A 67 -11.57 -3.71 -8.37
N HIS A 68 -10.89 -2.60 -8.10
CA HIS A 68 -11.50 -1.29 -7.90
C HIS A 68 -11.62 -0.45 -9.19
N HIS A 69 -11.30 -1.02 -10.36
CA HIS A 69 -11.39 -0.37 -11.66
C HIS A 69 -10.55 0.92 -11.80
N VAL A 70 -9.47 1.04 -11.03
CA VAL A 70 -8.53 2.18 -11.04
C VAL A 70 -7.15 1.80 -11.57
N PHE A 71 -7.00 0.60 -12.15
CA PHE A 71 -5.76 0.15 -12.75
C PHE A 71 -5.42 0.94 -14.02
N LYS A 72 -4.26 1.61 -14.01
CA LYS A 72 -3.68 2.29 -15.18
C LYS A 72 -2.39 1.55 -15.51
N GLY A 73 -2.41 0.81 -16.63
CA GLY A 73 -1.26 0.04 -17.13
C GLY A 73 -0.33 0.87 -17.99
#